data_AF-A0A5N7ZF08-F1
#
_entry.id   AF-A0A5N7ZF08-F1
#
_cell.length_a   1.000
_cell.length_b   1.000
_cell.length_c   1.000
_cell.angle_alpha   90.00
_cell.angle_beta   90.00
_cell.angle_gamma   90.00
#
_symmetry.space_group_name_H-M   'P 1'
#
loop_
_entity.id
_entity.type
_entity.pdbx_description
1 polymer ?
#
loop_
_entity_poly.entity_id
_entity_poly.type
_entity_poly.pdbx_seq_one_letter_code
_entity_poly.pdbx_strand_id
1 'polypeptide(L)'
;MIKKYFILLILSSISIYGQGEANNWFFGNGAGLHFDANGNVTSLPNGQIFTTEGCSSISSASGDLLFYTDGRTVWDRNHVKMPNGDYFAGRGLFGDPSSTQSGIIIPKPGNPDVYYIFTVDEPHHENAATYPNRNTAVTMDEDDGFNNGFNYSIVNLSVVSNNGSIGNVTTRNTHLITYDPNPNGE
;
A
#
# COMPACT_ATOMS: atom_id res chain seq x y z
N MET A 1 -6.91 -3.44 53.39
CA MET A 1 -6.61 -2.42 52.35
C MET A 1 -6.57 -3.00 50.93
N ILE A 2 -6.13 -4.24 50.70
CA ILE A 2 -6.03 -4.89 49.37
C ILE A 2 -7.38 -4.99 48.60
N LYS A 3 -8.51 -5.23 49.28
CA LYS A 3 -9.84 -5.33 48.62
C LYS A 3 -10.32 -4.03 47.93
N LYS A 4 -9.88 -2.84 48.39
CA LYS A 4 -10.28 -1.56 47.79
C LYS A 4 -9.55 -1.29 46.46
N TYR A 5 -8.30 -1.75 46.33
CA TYR A 5 -7.53 -1.60 45.10
C TYR A 5 -7.98 -2.58 44.01
N PHE A 6 -8.45 -3.78 44.40
CA PHE A 6 -8.97 -4.78 43.45
C PHE A 6 -10.26 -4.31 42.74
N ILE A 7 -11.15 -3.61 43.45
CA ILE A 7 -12.35 -3.01 42.86
C ILE A 7 -11.99 -1.88 41.87
N LEU A 8 -10.96 -1.08 42.18
CA LEU A 8 -10.48 -0.02 41.30
C LEU A 8 -9.93 -0.56 39.96
N LEU A 9 -9.34 -1.75 39.98
CA LEU A 9 -8.78 -2.43 38.80
C LEU A 9 -9.87 -3.07 37.89
N ILE A 10 -11.04 -3.38 38.44
CA ILE A 10 -12.18 -3.93 37.70
C ILE A 10 -13.02 -2.81 37.06
N LEU A 11 -13.07 -1.63 37.68
CA LEU A 11 -13.70 -0.44 37.10
C LEU A 11 -12.86 0.21 35.98
N SER A 12 -11.61 -0.23 35.76
CA SER A 12 -10.75 0.23 34.68
C SER A 12 -10.81 -0.63 33.43
N SER A 13 -11.89 -1.40 33.21
CA SER A 13 -12.14 -2.04 31.91
C SER A 13 -12.49 -0.95 30.89
N ILE A 14 -11.46 -0.26 30.41
CA ILE A 14 -11.53 0.72 29.33
C ILE A 14 -11.90 -0.06 28.08
N SER A 15 -12.98 0.35 27.41
CA SER A 15 -13.25 -0.12 26.05
C SER A 15 -12.09 0.30 25.17
N ILE A 16 -11.26 -0.67 24.78
CA ILE A 16 -10.21 -0.45 23.80
C ILE A 16 -10.91 -0.46 22.45
N TYR A 17 -11.07 0.71 21.85
CA TYR A 17 -11.55 0.80 20.48
C TYR A 17 -10.41 0.36 19.55
N GLY A 18 -10.74 -0.41 18.51
CA GLY A 18 -9.81 -0.60 17.39
C GLY A 18 -9.47 0.76 16.78
N GLN A 19 -8.23 0.91 16.34
CA GLN A 19 -7.77 2.16 15.72
C GLN A 19 -8.34 2.28 14.30
N GLY A 20 -8.65 3.50 13.86
CA GLY A 20 -9.38 3.74 12.60
C GLY A 20 -8.58 3.47 11.32
N GLU A 21 -7.28 3.24 11.41
CA GLU A 21 -6.34 3.19 10.28
C GLU A 21 -6.66 2.05 9.28
N ALA A 22 -7.42 1.04 9.71
CA ALA A 22 -7.88 -0.08 8.89
C ALA A 22 -9.39 -0.01 8.54
N ASN A 23 -10.04 1.16 8.67
CA ASN A 23 -11.49 1.25 8.44
C ASN A 23 -11.88 1.12 6.96
N ASN A 24 -11.03 1.52 6.02
CA ASN A 24 -11.33 1.46 4.59
C ASN A 24 -10.50 0.39 3.89
N TRP A 25 -11.17 -0.50 3.16
CA TRP A 25 -10.55 -1.58 2.41
C TRP A 25 -10.96 -1.44 0.95
N PHE A 26 -10.01 -1.30 0.04
CA PHE A 26 -10.23 -1.33 -1.41
C PHE A 26 -9.44 -2.49 -2.02
N PHE A 27 -10.11 -3.33 -2.81
CA PHE A 27 -9.56 -4.59 -3.29
C PHE A 27 -10.34 -5.15 -4.50
N GLY A 28 -9.77 -6.18 -5.14
CA GLY A 28 -10.45 -6.94 -6.18
C GLY A 28 -10.81 -6.08 -7.40
N ASN A 29 -12.06 -6.18 -7.85
CA ASN A 29 -12.56 -5.52 -9.05
C ASN A 29 -13.48 -4.34 -8.70
N GLY A 30 -12.88 -3.21 -8.32
CA GLY A 30 -13.57 -1.98 -7.96
C GLY A 30 -14.34 -2.04 -6.63
N ALA A 31 -14.12 -3.08 -5.84
CA ALA A 31 -14.81 -3.27 -4.57
C ALA A 31 -14.16 -2.45 -3.45
N GLY A 32 -14.97 -2.10 -2.47
CA GLY A 32 -14.48 -1.56 -1.21
C GLY A 32 -15.46 -1.78 -0.06
N LEU A 33 -14.92 -1.74 1.15
CA LEU A 33 -15.65 -1.87 2.41
C LEU A 33 -15.20 -0.77 3.38
N HIS A 34 -16.15 -0.25 4.15
CA HIS A 34 -15.90 0.63 5.29
C HIS A 34 -16.41 -0.04 6.57
N PHE A 35 -15.56 -0.11 7.59
CA PHE A 35 -15.86 -0.64 8.91
C PHE A 35 -16.07 0.51 9.89
N ASP A 36 -17.30 0.66 10.37
CA ASP A 36 -17.65 1.67 11.36
C ASP A 36 -17.27 1.21 12.78
N ALA A 37 -16.99 2.17 13.67
CA ALA A 37 -16.66 1.88 15.08
C ALA A 37 -17.80 1.19 15.86
N ASN A 38 -19.04 1.25 15.36
CA ASN A 38 -20.21 0.57 15.93
C ASN A 38 -20.37 -0.88 15.44
N GLY A 39 -19.45 -1.38 14.62
CA GLY A 39 -19.47 -2.73 14.06
C GLY A 39 -20.24 -2.88 12.75
N ASN A 40 -20.82 -1.80 12.21
CA ASN A 40 -21.43 -1.82 10.89
C ASN A 40 -20.37 -1.93 9.79
N VAL A 41 -20.74 -2.57 8.69
CA VAL A 41 -19.93 -2.64 7.48
C VAL A 41 -20.73 -2.09 6.33
N THR A 42 -20.18 -1.10 5.62
CA THR A 42 -20.81 -0.51 4.44
C THR A 42 -19.97 -0.78 3.19
N SER A 43 -20.64 -0.98 2.06
CA SER A 43 -19.98 -1.19 0.77
C SER A 43 -19.62 0.14 0.13
N LEU A 44 -18.40 0.23 -0.42
CA LEU A 44 -17.86 1.38 -1.15
C LEU A 44 -17.67 1.00 -2.63
N PRO A 45 -18.65 1.23 -3.51
CA PRO A 45 -18.64 0.73 -4.89
C PRO A 45 -17.80 1.58 -5.87
N ASN A 46 -16.87 2.38 -5.36
CA ASN A 46 -16.11 3.37 -6.11
C ASN A 46 -14.59 3.13 -6.09
N GLY A 47 -14.16 1.94 -5.67
CA GLY A 47 -12.76 1.53 -5.74
C GLY A 47 -12.22 1.58 -7.17
N GLN A 48 -10.95 1.93 -7.32
CA GLN A 48 -10.28 2.01 -8.63
C GLN A 48 -9.30 0.85 -8.87
N ILE A 49 -9.11 -0.01 -7.87
CA ILE A 49 -8.29 -1.21 -8.00
C ILE A 49 -9.02 -2.21 -8.91
N PHE A 50 -8.26 -2.81 -9.82
CA PHE A 50 -8.67 -3.97 -10.61
C PHE A 50 -7.52 -4.97 -10.63
N THR A 51 -7.50 -5.86 -9.64
CA THR A 51 -6.44 -6.87 -9.45
C THR A 51 -7.03 -8.11 -8.80
N THR A 52 -6.41 -9.26 -9.04
CA THR A 52 -6.75 -10.53 -8.38
C THR A 52 -6.26 -10.56 -6.94
N GLU A 53 -5.11 -9.96 -6.66
CA GLU A 53 -4.46 -9.94 -5.36
C GLU A 53 -3.54 -8.73 -5.18
N GLY A 54 -2.92 -8.62 -4.00
CA GLY A 54 -1.91 -7.60 -3.75
C GLY A 54 -2.46 -6.17 -3.71
N CYS A 55 -3.21 -5.84 -2.67
CA CYS A 55 -3.71 -4.49 -2.45
C CYS A 55 -3.51 -4.01 -1.02
N SER A 56 -3.39 -2.70 -0.84
CA SER A 56 -3.29 -2.07 0.48
C SER A 56 -4.07 -0.77 0.51
N SER A 57 -4.72 -0.51 1.64
CA SER A 57 -5.44 0.73 1.92
C SER A 57 -5.00 1.23 3.29
N ILE A 58 -4.93 2.55 3.48
CA ILE A 58 -4.66 3.14 4.78
C ILE A 58 -5.64 4.27 5.07
N SER A 59 -6.13 4.29 6.30
CA SER A 59 -7.03 5.33 6.81
C SER A 59 -6.31 6.15 7.89
N SER A 60 -6.87 7.30 8.25
CA SER A 60 -6.44 8.08 9.40
C SER A 60 -6.85 7.38 10.71
N ALA A 61 -6.34 7.87 11.84
CA ALA A 61 -6.79 7.45 13.16
C ALA A 61 -8.31 7.66 13.40
N SER A 62 -8.95 8.58 12.65
CA SER A 62 -10.40 8.79 12.67
C SER A 62 -11.19 7.87 11.74
N GLY A 63 -10.52 7.03 10.95
CA GLY A 63 -11.17 6.14 9.99
C GLY A 63 -11.43 6.74 8.61
N ASP A 64 -10.91 7.94 8.33
CA ASP A 64 -11.02 8.55 7.01
C ASP A 64 -10.01 7.93 6.05
N LEU A 65 -10.42 7.57 4.83
CA LEU A 65 -9.48 7.12 3.80
C LEU A 65 -8.39 8.17 3.57
N LEU A 66 -7.14 7.74 3.51
CA LEU A 66 -6.01 8.58 3.12
C LEU A 66 -5.60 8.29 1.67
N PHE A 67 -5.27 7.02 1.39
CA PHE A 67 -4.94 6.53 0.05
C PHE A 67 -4.92 4.99 0.02
N TYR A 68 -4.85 4.43 -1.17
CA TYR A 68 -4.77 2.99 -1.41
C TYR A 68 -3.98 2.68 -2.69
N THR A 69 -3.55 1.43 -2.84
CA THR A 69 -2.73 0.97 -3.97
C THR A 69 -2.92 -0.52 -4.25
N ASP A 70 -2.74 -0.93 -5.50
CA ASP A 70 -2.57 -2.33 -5.94
C ASP A 70 -1.08 -2.71 -6.06
N GLY A 71 -0.19 -1.90 -5.47
CA GLY A 71 1.27 -2.02 -5.58
C GLY A 71 1.86 -1.50 -6.89
N ARG A 72 1.04 -1.13 -7.90
CA ARG A 72 1.51 -0.51 -9.16
C ARG A 72 1.06 0.94 -9.27
N THR A 73 -0.20 1.21 -8.96
CA THR A 73 -0.83 2.52 -8.99
C THR A 73 -1.26 2.94 -7.59
N VAL A 74 -1.13 4.22 -7.27
CA VAL A 74 -1.51 4.81 -5.98
C VAL A 74 -2.63 5.81 -6.22
N TRP A 75 -3.76 5.62 -5.53
CA TRP A 75 -4.90 6.52 -5.56
C TRP A 75 -5.07 7.18 -4.21
N ASP A 76 -5.34 8.49 -4.22
CA ASP A 76 -5.67 9.22 -3.01
C ASP A 76 -7.10 8.94 -2.52
N ARG A 77 -7.48 9.62 -1.43
CA ARG A 77 -8.81 9.54 -0.82
C ARG A 77 -9.98 9.97 -1.71
N ASN A 78 -9.71 10.70 -2.79
CA ASN A 78 -10.71 11.13 -3.76
C ASN A 78 -10.70 10.24 -5.02
N HIS A 79 -10.01 9.10 -4.96
CA HIS A 79 -9.84 8.16 -6.07
C HIS A 79 -9.05 8.74 -7.25
N VAL A 80 -8.31 9.82 -7.02
CA VAL A 80 -7.42 10.43 -8.02
C VAL A 80 -6.06 9.76 -7.92
N LYS A 81 -5.50 9.33 -9.06
CA LYS A 81 -4.15 8.77 -9.09
C LYS A 81 -3.13 9.83 -8.63
N MET A 82 -2.30 9.49 -7.64
CA MET A 82 -1.23 10.37 -7.21
C MET A 82 -0.19 10.53 -8.33
N PRO A 83 0.40 11.72 -8.53
CA PRO A 83 1.55 11.83 -9.41
C PRO A 83 2.65 10.88 -8.98
N ASN A 84 3.39 10.38 -9.97
CA ASN A 84 4.44 9.39 -9.78
C ASN A 84 3.97 8.08 -9.14
N GLY A 85 2.67 7.80 -9.14
CA GLY A 85 2.11 6.50 -8.80
C GLY A 85 1.08 6.06 -9.83
N ASP A 86 1.28 6.34 -11.12
CA ASP A 86 0.38 5.88 -12.19
C ASP A 86 1.16 4.95 -13.13
N TYR A 87 0.92 3.65 -12.98
CA TYR A 87 1.62 2.61 -13.73
C TYR A 87 1.41 2.73 -15.24
N PHE A 88 0.16 2.88 -15.66
CA PHE A 88 -0.20 3.00 -17.07
C PHE A 88 0.27 4.32 -17.71
N ALA A 89 0.67 5.31 -16.90
CA ALA A 89 1.34 6.53 -17.38
C ALA A 89 2.87 6.42 -17.42
N GLY A 90 3.44 5.21 -17.20
CA GLY A 90 4.88 4.95 -17.17
C GLY A 90 5.57 5.47 -15.91
N ARG A 91 4.81 5.71 -14.84
CA ARG A 91 5.27 6.33 -13.60
C ARG A 91 4.73 5.60 -12.37
N GLY A 92 4.47 4.31 -12.49
CA GLY A 92 3.98 3.48 -11.39
C GLY A 92 5.07 2.94 -10.50
N LEU A 93 4.61 2.27 -9.46
CA LEU A 93 5.44 1.49 -8.55
C LEU A 93 5.75 0.11 -9.16
N PHE A 94 6.74 -0.58 -8.58
CA PHE A 94 7.19 -1.91 -9.01
C PHE A 94 6.59 -3.04 -8.14
N GLY A 95 5.28 -3.01 -7.92
CA GLY A 95 4.52 -4.20 -7.52
C GLY A 95 3.97 -4.92 -8.75
N ASP A 96 3.27 -6.01 -8.53
CA ASP A 96 2.77 -6.89 -9.58
C ASP A 96 1.38 -7.46 -9.22
N PRO A 97 0.42 -7.55 -10.15
CA PRO A 97 -0.93 -8.03 -9.85
C PRO A 97 -1.00 -9.52 -9.46
N SER A 98 0.07 -10.28 -9.70
CA SER A 98 0.28 -11.68 -9.34
C SER A 98 1.23 -11.83 -8.13
N SER A 99 1.49 -10.72 -7.43
CA SER A 99 2.15 -10.74 -6.12
C SER A 99 1.12 -10.69 -5.00
N THR A 100 1.06 -11.76 -4.21
CA THR A 100 0.16 -11.88 -3.04
C THR A 100 0.24 -10.69 -2.07
N GLN A 101 1.40 -10.00 -2.02
CA GLN A 101 1.60 -8.76 -1.28
C GLN A 101 2.30 -7.71 -2.15
N SER A 102 1.70 -7.41 -3.31
CA SER A 102 2.18 -6.42 -4.29
C SER A 102 2.54 -5.05 -3.68
N GLY A 103 1.79 -4.60 -2.67
CA GLY A 103 2.09 -3.37 -1.95
C GLY A 103 1.68 -3.45 -0.47
N ILE A 104 2.49 -2.89 0.41
CA ILE A 104 2.12 -2.63 1.82
C ILE A 104 2.44 -1.19 2.20
N ILE A 105 1.44 -0.52 2.76
CA ILE A 105 1.54 0.86 3.23
C ILE A 105 1.95 0.88 4.70
N ILE A 106 2.99 1.64 5.04
CA ILE A 106 3.51 1.77 6.40
C ILE A 106 3.67 3.26 6.75
N PRO A 107 3.02 3.76 7.82
CA PRO A 107 3.22 5.14 8.26
C PRO A 107 4.65 5.37 8.73
N LYS A 108 5.23 6.53 8.41
CA LYS A 108 6.56 6.89 8.88
C LYS A 108 6.50 7.29 10.36
N PRO A 109 7.27 6.66 11.25
CA PRO A 109 7.34 7.08 12.65
C PRO A 109 7.74 8.55 12.79
N GLY A 110 7.01 9.28 13.64
CA GLY A 110 7.25 10.68 13.93
C GLY A 110 6.87 11.67 12.83
N ASN A 111 6.22 11.23 11.75
CA ASN A 111 5.66 12.14 10.74
C ASN A 111 4.31 11.60 10.20
N PRO A 112 3.18 12.20 10.59
CA PRO A 112 1.84 11.69 10.22
C PRO A 112 1.48 11.87 8.74
N ASP A 113 2.21 12.72 8.02
CA ASP A 113 1.95 13.01 6.60
C ASP A 113 2.78 12.15 5.65
N VAL A 114 3.72 11.35 6.16
CA VAL A 114 4.65 10.57 5.34
C VAL A 114 4.42 9.08 5.53
N TYR A 115 4.37 8.36 4.42
CA TYR A 115 4.15 6.92 4.38
C TYR A 115 5.16 6.27 3.44
N TYR A 116 5.57 5.06 3.80
CA TYR A 116 6.28 4.17 2.91
C TYR A 116 5.29 3.26 2.20
N ILE A 117 5.54 2.96 0.93
CA ILE A 117 4.93 1.84 0.23
C ILE A 117 6.06 0.88 -0.09
N PHE A 118 6.04 -0.31 0.49
CA PHE A 118 6.93 -1.39 0.08
C PHE A 118 6.23 -2.22 -0.98
N THR A 119 6.92 -2.52 -2.07
CA THR A 119 6.39 -3.32 -3.17
C THR A 119 7.26 -4.53 -3.42
N VAL A 120 6.60 -5.65 -3.69
CA VAL A 120 7.25 -6.92 -4.05
C VAL A 120 6.71 -7.30 -5.42
N ASP A 121 7.60 -7.43 -6.37
CA ASP A 121 7.29 -7.99 -7.68
C ASP A 121 7.07 -9.51 -7.58
N GLU A 122 6.24 -10.07 -8.46
CA GLU A 122 6.21 -11.53 -8.62
C GLU A 122 7.45 -11.94 -9.44
N PRO A 123 8.32 -12.82 -8.92
CA PRO A 123 9.36 -13.40 -9.75
C PRO A 123 8.72 -14.44 -10.69
N HIS A 124 7.99 -13.99 -11.71
CA HIS A 124 7.42 -14.86 -12.71
C HIS A 124 8.53 -15.74 -13.28
N HIS A 125 8.28 -17.04 -13.43
CA HIS A 125 9.30 -18.00 -13.84
C HIS A 125 9.94 -17.65 -15.20
N GLU A 126 9.22 -16.91 -16.05
CA GLU A 126 9.73 -16.41 -17.33
C GLU A 126 10.66 -15.20 -17.15
N ASN A 127 10.37 -14.28 -16.23
CA ASN A 127 11.19 -13.08 -15.98
C ASN A 127 12.45 -13.42 -15.19
N ALA A 128 12.37 -14.40 -14.29
CA ALA A 128 13.52 -14.90 -13.55
C ALA A 128 14.62 -15.45 -14.48
N ALA A 129 14.24 -16.08 -15.60
CA ALA A 129 15.18 -16.64 -16.57
C ALA A 129 15.94 -15.57 -17.37
N THR A 130 15.38 -14.36 -17.51
CA THR A 130 15.99 -13.27 -18.29
C THR A 130 16.66 -12.21 -17.43
N TYR A 131 16.53 -12.28 -16.10
CA TYR A 131 17.11 -11.31 -15.16
C TYR A 131 18.60 -11.04 -15.43
N PRO A 132 19.05 -9.76 -15.42
CA PRO A 132 18.29 -8.54 -15.11
C PRO A 132 17.57 -7.92 -16.32
N ASN A 133 17.53 -8.62 -17.47
CA ASN A 133 16.88 -8.12 -18.68
C ASN A 133 15.37 -8.36 -18.65
N ARG A 134 14.65 -7.49 -19.37
CA ARG A 134 13.21 -7.59 -19.59
C ARG A 134 12.87 -8.81 -20.43
N ASN A 135 11.88 -9.59 -20.01
CA ASN A 135 11.17 -10.52 -20.86
C ASN A 135 10.20 -9.75 -21.77
N THR A 136 10.43 -9.77 -23.09
CA THR A 136 9.59 -9.04 -24.05
C THR A 136 8.43 -9.86 -24.59
N ALA A 137 8.28 -11.13 -24.16
CA ALA A 137 7.20 -12.00 -24.58
C ALA A 137 5.90 -11.78 -23.78
N VAL A 138 5.98 -11.15 -22.61
CA VAL A 138 4.82 -10.78 -21.79
C VAL A 138 4.24 -9.42 -22.19
N THR A 139 2.93 -9.27 -22.04
CA THR A 139 2.20 -8.06 -22.36
C THR A 139 2.14 -7.12 -21.14
N MET A 140 2.32 -5.82 -21.40
CA MET A 140 2.45 -4.77 -20.37
C MET A 140 1.20 -4.55 -19.50
N ASP A 141 0.07 -5.11 -19.88
CA ASP A 141 -1.20 -5.06 -19.14
C ASP A 141 -1.22 -6.02 -17.95
N GLU A 142 -0.52 -7.14 -18.07
CA GLU A 142 -0.38 -8.13 -17.00
C GLU A 142 0.87 -7.84 -16.17
N ASP A 143 2.01 -7.59 -16.82
CA ASP A 143 3.35 -7.52 -16.20
C ASP A 143 4.28 -6.61 -17.04
N ASP A 144 5.22 -5.87 -16.41
CA ASP A 144 6.23 -5.09 -17.16
C ASP A 144 7.34 -5.94 -17.80
N GLY A 145 7.40 -7.23 -17.46
CA GLY A 145 8.37 -8.22 -17.91
C GLY A 145 9.71 -8.13 -17.20
N PHE A 146 9.81 -7.35 -16.13
CA PHE A 146 10.99 -7.33 -15.28
C PHE A 146 10.81 -8.24 -14.07
N ASN A 147 11.91 -8.48 -13.36
CA ASN A 147 11.84 -8.90 -11.97
C ASN A 147 12.45 -7.76 -11.17
N ASN A 148 11.57 -6.89 -10.69
CA ASN A 148 11.90 -5.66 -9.99
C ASN A 148 12.28 -5.91 -8.52
N GLY A 149 12.04 -7.11 -7.99
CA GLY A 149 12.42 -7.50 -6.64
C GLY A 149 11.68 -6.73 -5.55
N PHE A 150 12.39 -6.36 -4.48
CA PHE A 150 11.80 -5.67 -3.32
C PHE A 150 12.19 -4.20 -3.31
N ASN A 151 11.19 -3.31 -3.28
CA ASN A 151 11.39 -1.87 -3.37
C ASN A 151 10.62 -1.13 -2.28
N TYR A 152 11.01 0.12 -2.01
CA TYR A 152 10.15 1.06 -1.30
C TYR A 152 9.98 2.38 -2.05
N SER A 153 8.86 3.02 -1.78
CA SER A 153 8.48 4.36 -2.26
C SER A 153 8.01 5.21 -1.09
N ILE A 154 8.02 6.54 -1.24
CA ILE A 154 7.61 7.49 -0.21
C ILE A 154 6.44 8.33 -0.72
N VAL A 155 5.32 8.26 0.00
CA VAL A 155 4.17 9.15 -0.19
C VAL A 155 4.24 10.28 0.83
N ASN A 156 4.03 11.51 0.35
CA ASN A 156 3.82 12.67 1.21
C ASN A 156 2.40 13.22 0.98
N LEU A 157 1.58 13.24 2.02
CA LEU A 157 0.20 13.73 2.01
C LEU A 157 0.10 15.23 2.30
N SER A 158 1.18 15.90 2.69
CA SER A 158 1.19 17.34 3.03
C SER A 158 1.10 18.27 1.82
N VAL A 159 0.84 17.73 0.62
CA VAL A 159 0.86 18.46 -0.65
C VAL A 159 -0.41 18.16 -1.44
N VAL A 160 -0.88 19.15 -2.20
CA VAL A 160 -1.89 18.93 -3.24
C VAL A 160 -1.21 19.06 -4.59
N SER A 161 -1.38 18.06 -5.42
CA SER A 161 -0.72 17.93 -6.72
C SER A 161 -1.48 18.67 -7.82
N ASN A 162 -0.80 18.98 -8.92
CA ASN A 162 -1.39 19.73 -10.05
C ASN A 162 -2.62 19.04 -10.69
N ASN A 163 -2.73 17.72 -10.56
CA ASN A 163 -3.89 16.95 -11.04
C ASN A 163 -5.05 16.92 -10.02
N GLY A 164 -4.97 17.70 -8.94
CA GLY A 164 -5.96 17.73 -7.86
C GLY A 164 -5.78 16.64 -6.81
N SER A 165 -4.77 15.77 -6.94
CA SER A 165 -4.56 14.69 -5.98
C SER A 165 -4.07 15.21 -4.62
N ILE A 166 -4.63 14.70 -3.53
CA ILE A 166 -4.17 14.94 -2.16
C ILE A 166 -3.03 13.97 -1.88
N GLY A 167 -1.80 14.48 -1.93
CA GLY A 167 -0.57 13.74 -1.78
C GLY A 167 0.20 13.57 -3.08
N ASN A 168 1.41 13.02 -2.95
CA ASN A 168 2.31 12.73 -4.06
C ASN A 168 3.27 11.60 -3.69
N VAL A 169 3.60 10.73 -4.65
CA VAL A 169 4.72 9.80 -4.54
C VAL A 169 6.02 10.58 -4.81
N THR A 170 6.71 10.95 -3.73
CA THR A 170 7.90 11.82 -3.75
C THR A 170 9.21 11.07 -4.01
N THR A 171 9.23 9.77 -3.73
CA THR A 171 10.32 8.86 -4.06
C THR A 171 9.69 7.57 -4.54
N ARG A 172 10.17 7.01 -5.65
CA ARG A 172 9.69 5.75 -6.20
C ARG A 172 10.80 4.71 -6.21
N ASN A 173 10.40 3.46 -6.02
CA ASN A 173 11.12 2.28 -6.48
C ASN A 173 12.59 2.25 -6.03
N THR A 174 12.86 2.63 -4.78
CA THR A 174 14.19 2.47 -4.20
C THR A 174 14.37 0.99 -3.86
N HIS A 175 15.27 0.34 -4.59
CA HIS A 175 15.55 -1.09 -4.42
C HIS A 175 16.17 -1.36 -3.04
N LEU A 176 15.55 -2.28 -2.31
CA LEU A 176 16.07 -2.84 -1.07
C LEU A 176 16.89 -4.09 -1.42
N ILE A 177 18.19 -3.90 -1.58
CA ILE A 177 19.11 -4.98 -1.91
C ILE A 177 19.21 -5.95 -0.73
N THR A 178 18.82 -7.21 -0.94
CA THR A 178 18.83 -8.27 0.08
C THR A 178 19.96 -9.30 -0.13
N TYR A 179 20.83 -9.07 -1.11
CA TYR A 179 21.94 -9.95 -1.50
C TYR A 179 23.24 -9.15 -1.70
N ASP A 180 24.39 -9.82 -1.79
CA ASP A 180 25.65 -9.15 -2.12
C ASP A 180 25.69 -8.82 -3.62
N PRO A 181 25.73 -7.53 -4.02
CA PRO A 181 25.84 -7.16 -5.43
C PRO A 181 27.24 -7.36 -6.01
N ASN A 182 28.25 -7.67 -5.19
CA ASN A 182 29.61 -7.93 -5.65
C ASN A 182 29.68 -9.31 -6.34
N PRO A 183 29.94 -9.38 -7.66
CA PRO A 183 30.03 -10.65 -8.38
C PRO A 183 31.23 -11.50 -7.95
N ASN A 184 32.17 -10.94 -7.18
CA ASN A 184 33.37 -11.64 -6.73
C ASN A 184 33.28 -12.17 -5.28
N GLY A 185 32.19 -11.91 -4.55
CA GLY A 185 32.08 -12.26 -3.12
C GLY A 185 33.10 -11.54 -2.22
N GLU A 186 33.03 -11.78 -0.92
CA GLU A 186 34.00 -11.30 0.09
C GLU A 186 35.45 -11.71 -0.19
#